data_AF-A0A352Z8R7-F1
#
_entry.id   AF-A0A352Z8R7-F1
#
_cell.length_a   1.000
_cell.length_b   1.000
_cell.length_c   1.000
_cell.angle_alpha   90.00
_cell.angle_beta   90.00
_cell.angle_gamma   90.00
#
_symmetry.space_group_name_H-M   'P 1'
#
loop_
_entity.id
_entity.type
_entity.pdbx_description
1 polymer ?
#
loop_
_entity_poly.entity_id
_entity_poly.type
_entity_poly.pdbx_seq_one_letter_code
_entity_poly.pdbx_strand_id
1 'polypeptide(L)'
;PLALLIGCAQAIALIPGISRSGITIASAILFGVKRTKAVDFSFLLSIPIISGVSLFEVRHLSYGMGTLGMYSAGFLSAFFSGALSLKFLIAYLKKHSLEVFAYYRIAVALIILFLS
;
A
#
# COMPACT_ATOMS: atom_id res chain seq x y z
N PRO A 1 -3.13 13.23 18.70
CA PRO A 1 -2.09 14.00 17.97
C PRO A 1 -1.26 13.18 16.96
N LEU A 2 -0.62 12.08 17.38
CA LEU A 2 0.30 11.31 16.53
C LEU A 2 -0.33 10.74 15.26
N ALA A 3 -1.53 10.16 15.36
CA ALA A 3 -2.27 9.61 14.23
C ALA A 3 -2.55 10.67 13.14
N LEU A 4 -2.79 11.91 13.55
CA LEU A 4 -3.05 13.03 12.63
C LEU A 4 -1.76 13.44 11.90
N LEU A 5 -0.62 13.48 12.61
CA LEU A 5 0.69 13.72 11.99
C LEU A 5 1.07 12.62 10.99
N ILE A 6 0.80 11.34 11.31
CA ILE A 6 1.03 10.22 10.38
C ILE A 6 0.10 10.34 9.17
N GLY A 7 -1.16 10.75 9.36
CA GLY A 7 -2.11 11.04 8.28
C GLY A 7 -1.63 12.16 7.37
N CYS A 8 -1.13 13.27 7.92
CA CYS A 8 -0.52 14.36 7.16
C CYS A 8 0.71 13.87 6.38
N ALA A 9 1.59 13.09 7.00
CA ALA A 9 2.74 12.50 6.32
C ALA A 9 2.32 11.57 5.17
N GLN A 10 1.18 10.88 5.31
CA GLN A 10 0.65 10.04 4.25
C GLN A 10 0.25 10.82 2.99
N ALA A 11 0.02 12.13 3.05
CA ALA A 11 -0.23 12.93 1.84
C ALA A 11 0.93 12.84 0.82
N ILE A 12 2.16 12.54 1.27
CA ILE A 12 3.32 12.30 0.39
C ILE A 12 3.10 11.05 -0.48
N ALA A 13 2.25 10.11 -0.06
CA ALA A 13 1.89 8.93 -0.88
C ALA A 13 1.08 9.29 -2.13
N LEU A 14 0.61 10.53 -2.28
CA LEU A 14 -0.02 11.02 -3.51
C LEU A 14 1.00 11.17 -4.65
N ILE A 15 2.30 11.27 -4.33
CA ILE A 15 3.36 11.27 -5.34
C ILE A 15 3.45 9.85 -5.93
N PRO A 16 3.27 9.67 -7.26
CA PRO A 16 3.32 8.37 -7.90
C PRO A 16 4.63 7.62 -7.58
N GLY A 17 4.51 6.33 -7.30
CA GLY A 17 5.65 5.49 -6.92
C GLY A 17 6.03 5.53 -5.44
N ILE A 18 5.49 6.46 -4.63
CA ILE A 18 5.64 6.43 -3.18
C ILE A 18 4.72 5.38 -2.56
N SER A 19 5.32 4.43 -1.81
CA SER A 19 4.56 3.42 -1.07
C SER A 19 3.81 4.05 0.11
N ARG A 20 2.48 3.96 0.08
CA ARG A 20 1.60 4.40 1.17
C ARG A 20 1.91 3.71 2.49
N SER A 21 2.07 2.38 2.51
CA SER A 21 2.44 1.65 3.73
C SER A 21 3.85 2.03 4.20
N GLY A 22 4.78 2.26 3.27
CA GLY A 22 6.14 2.71 3.58
C GLY A 22 6.16 4.04 4.31
N ILE A 23 5.48 5.07 3.78
CA ILE A 23 5.50 6.40 4.40
C ILE A 23 4.83 6.40 5.78
N THR A 24 3.72 5.68 5.97
CA THR A 24 3.02 5.64 7.27
C THR A 24 3.78 4.84 8.32
N ILE A 25 4.40 3.72 7.94
CA ILE A 25 5.23 2.95 8.88
C ILE A 25 6.48 3.74 9.23
N ALA A 26 7.15 4.35 8.25
CA ALA A 26 8.36 5.14 8.48
C ALA A 26 8.07 6.36 9.36
N SER A 27 7.02 7.14 9.07
CA SER A 27 6.63 8.29 9.88
C SER A 27 6.19 7.90 11.28
N ALA A 28 5.42 6.80 11.45
CA ALA A 28 5.08 6.29 12.77
C ALA A 28 6.32 5.91 13.60
N ILE A 29 7.29 5.22 12.99
CA ILE A 29 8.56 4.87 13.66
C ILE A 29 9.37 6.13 14.00
N LEU A 30 9.45 7.10 13.08
CA LEU A 30 10.11 8.39 13.30
C LEU A 30 9.50 9.14 14.48
N PHE A 31 8.19 9.03 14.69
CA PHE A 31 7.51 9.62 15.85
C PHE A 31 7.52 8.72 17.11
N GLY A 32 8.36 7.67 17.13
CA GLY A 32 8.58 6.83 18.32
C GLY A 32 7.61 5.66 18.50
N VAL A 33 6.77 5.34 17.51
CA VAL A 33 5.89 4.17 17.58
C VAL A 33 6.71 2.90 17.37
N LYS A 34 6.52 1.90 18.26
CA LYS A 34 7.12 0.56 18.08
C LYS A 34 6.75 0.00 16.70
N ARG A 35 7.74 -0.58 16.00
CA ARG A 35 7.57 -1.12 14.63
C ARG A 35 6.31 -1.97 14.46
N THR A 36 6.03 -2.90 15.37
CA THR A 36 4.84 -3.75 15.29
C THR A 36 3.53 -2.95 15.32
N LYS A 37 3.42 -1.98 16.23
CA LYS A 37 2.27 -1.07 16.33
C LYS A 37 2.17 -0.14 15.11
N ALA A 38 3.30 0.32 14.57
CA ALA A 38 3.33 1.15 13.37
C ALA A 38 2.79 0.39 12.14
N VAL A 39 3.15 -0.89 12.01
CA VAL A 39 2.65 -1.79 10.97
C VAL A 39 1.14 -2.01 11.11
N ASP A 40 0.67 -2.37 12.31
CA ASP A 40 -0.77 -2.56 12.56
C ASP A 40 -1.58 -1.28 12.27
N PHE A 41 -1.08 -0.13 12.72
CA PHE A 41 -1.70 1.17 12.47
C PHE A 41 -1.76 1.49 10.97
N SER A 42 -0.66 1.28 10.24
CA SER A 42 -0.61 1.47 8.79
C SER A 42 -1.64 0.60 8.06
N PHE A 43 -1.82 -0.66 8.46
CA PHE A 43 -2.83 -1.52 7.85
C PHE A 43 -4.25 -1.09 8.20
N LEU A 44 -4.53 -0.72 9.44
CA LEU A 44 -5.85 -0.19 9.82
C LEU A 44 -6.18 1.10 9.05
N LEU A 45 -5.21 2.01 8.93
CA LEU A 45 -5.36 3.25 8.17
C LEU A 45 -5.62 2.99 6.67
N SER A 46 -5.16 1.86 6.14
CA SER A 46 -5.40 1.49 4.74
C SER A 46 -6.86 1.24 4.41
N ILE A 47 -7.63 0.70 5.36
CA ILE A 47 -9.00 0.26 5.12
C ILE A 47 -9.87 1.43 4.65
N PRO A 48 -10.01 2.55 5.39
CA PRO A 48 -10.84 3.67 4.93
C PRO A 48 -10.28 4.34 3.67
N ILE A 49 -8.96 4.36 3.50
CA ILE A 49 -8.30 5.08 2.40
C ILE A 49 -8.44 4.34 1.08
N ILE A 50 -8.11 3.04 1.07
CA ILE A 50 -8.24 2.22 -0.13
C ILE A 50 -9.71 1.98 -0.46
N SER A 51 -10.59 1.85 0.54
CA SER A 51 -12.04 1.74 0.29
C SER A 51 -12.60 3.04 -0.31
N GLY A 52 -12.20 4.20 0.23
CA GLY A 52 -12.62 5.50 -0.30
C GLY A 52 -12.15 5.73 -1.73
N VAL A 53 -10.88 5.42 -2.03
CA VAL A 53 -10.35 5.50 -3.41
C VAL A 53 -11.06 4.50 -4.32
N SER A 54 -11.23 3.24 -3.89
CA SER A 54 -11.94 2.23 -4.68
C SER A 54 -13.36 2.67 -5.04
N LEU A 55 -14.11 3.21 -4.07
CA LEU A 55 -15.47 3.74 -4.30
C LEU A 55 -15.46 4.94 -5.25
N PHE A 56 -14.47 5.82 -5.14
CA PHE A 56 -14.33 6.96 -6.03
C PHE A 56 -14.03 6.53 -7.47
N GLU A 57 -13.19 5.51 -7.64
CA GLU A 57 -12.79 4.96 -8.95
C GLU A 57 -13.92 4.21 -9.68
N VAL A 58 -14.96 3.75 -8.97
CA VAL A 58 -16.13 3.09 -9.59
C VAL A 58 -16.76 3.95 -10.70
N ARG A 59 -16.71 5.28 -10.58
CA ARG A 59 -17.25 6.20 -11.60
C ARG A 59 -16.55 6.12 -12.95
N HIS A 60 -15.34 5.56 -13.00
CA HIS A 60 -14.54 5.39 -14.21
C HIS A 60 -14.76 4.03 -14.87
N LEU A 61 -15.63 3.16 -14.30
CA LEU A 61 -15.95 1.87 -14.90
C LEU A 61 -16.76 2.05 -16.18
N SER A 62 -16.25 1.45 -17.26
CA SER A 62 -16.99 1.35 -18.53
C SER A 62 -17.87 0.10 -18.58
N TYR A 63 -19.11 0.28 -19.01
CA TYR A 63 -20.08 -0.81 -19.18
C TYR A 63 -20.14 -1.20 -20.66
N GLY A 64 -19.66 -2.40 -20.99
CA GLY A 64 -19.65 -2.94 -22.35
C GLY A 64 -19.69 -4.47 -22.34
N MET A 65 -20.02 -5.08 -23.46
CA MET A 65 -20.05 -6.54 -23.58
C MET A 65 -18.65 -7.12 -23.25
N GLY A 66 -18.54 -7.97 -22.24
CA GLY A 66 -17.28 -8.59 -21.81
C GLY A 66 -16.48 -7.83 -20.74
N THR A 67 -16.78 -6.57 -20.42
CA THR A 67 -16.03 -5.81 -19.40
C THR A 67 -16.25 -6.36 -17.99
N LEU A 68 -17.47 -6.84 -17.70
CA LEU A 68 -17.82 -7.40 -16.39
C LEU A 68 -17.00 -8.66 -16.05
N GLY A 69 -16.73 -9.51 -17.05
CA GLY A 69 -15.91 -10.72 -16.87
C GLY A 69 -14.45 -10.35 -16.55
N MET A 70 -13.89 -9.38 -17.27
CA MET A 70 -12.53 -8.90 -17.04
C MET A 70 -12.39 -8.23 -15.66
N TYR A 71 -13.33 -7.37 -15.26
CA TYR A 71 -13.32 -6.75 -13.92
C TYR A 71 -13.45 -7.79 -12.80
N SER A 72 -14.32 -8.78 -12.97
CA SER A 72 -14.52 -9.84 -11.97
C SER A 72 -13.25 -10.70 -11.81
N ALA A 73 -12.62 -11.08 -12.93
CA ALA A 73 -11.37 -11.84 -12.90
C ALA A 73 -10.22 -11.04 -12.26
N GLY A 74 -10.08 -9.76 -12.61
CA GLY A 74 -9.10 -8.85 -12.00
C GLY A 74 -9.34 -8.65 -10.51
N PHE A 75 -10.59 -8.43 -10.10
CA PHE A 75 -10.98 -8.29 -8.70
C PHE A 75 -10.66 -9.54 -7.89
N LEU A 76 -11.04 -10.73 -8.37
CA LEU A 76 -10.76 -11.99 -7.67
C LEU A 76 -9.24 -12.24 -7.58
N SER A 77 -8.51 -12.03 -8.69
CA SER A 77 -7.06 -12.18 -8.70
C SER A 77 -6.38 -11.24 -7.69
N ALA A 78 -6.76 -9.96 -7.67
CA ALA A 78 -6.24 -8.97 -6.73
C ALA A 78 -6.64 -9.28 -5.28
N PHE A 79 -7.86 -9.78 -5.04
CA PHE A 79 -8.32 -10.18 -3.71
C PHE A 79 -7.47 -11.32 -3.13
N PHE A 80 -7.31 -12.43 -3.88
CA PHE A 80 -6.56 -13.58 -3.39
C PHE A 80 -5.06 -13.29 -3.26
N SER A 81 -4.46 -12.67 -4.27
CA SER A 81 -3.04 -12.31 -4.23
C SER A 81 -2.74 -11.27 -3.15
N GLY A 82 -3.62 -10.27 -3.02
CA GLY A 82 -3.55 -9.25 -1.98
C GLY A 82 -3.69 -9.83 -0.58
N ALA A 83 -4.66 -10.72 -0.35
CA ALA A 83 -4.84 -11.37 0.95
C ALA A 83 -3.64 -12.24 1.35
N LEU A 84 -3.10 -13.01 0.39
CA LEU A 84 -1.91 -13.83 0.60
C LEU A 84 -0.68 -12.96 0.92
N SER A 85 -0.47 -11.91 0.12
CA SER A 85 0.62 -10.95 0.28
C SER A 85 0.53 -10.20 1.62
N LEU A 86 -0.67 -9.79 2.02
CA LEU A 86 -0.90 -9.12 3.31
C LEU A 86 -0.56 -10.03 4.48
N LYS A 87 -1.02 -11.28 4.45
CA LYS A 87 -0.70 -12.28 5.48
C LYS A 87 0.80 -12.52 5.57
N PHE A 88 1.47 -12.68 4.43
CA PHE A 88 2.92 -12.84 4.35
C PHE A 88 3.65 -11.61 4.92
N LEU A 89 3.27 -10.40 4.48
CA LEU A 89 3.93 -9.16 4.87
C LEU A 89 3.81 -8.91 6.38
N ILE A 90 2.63 -9.13 6.97
CA ILE A 90 2.45 -9.02 8.43
C ILE A 90 3.34 -10.03 9.16
N ALA A 91 3.41 -11.28 8.69
CA ALA A 91 4.25 -12.30 9.30
C ALA A 91 5.76 -11.96 9.17
N TYR A 92 6.17 -11.42 8.02
CA TYR A 92 7.54 -11.00 7.75
C TYR A 92 7.96 -9.83 8.66
N LEU A 93 7.14 -8.78 8.76
CA LEU A 93 7.44 -7.57 9.53
C LEU A 93 7.45 -7.78 11.04
N LYS A 94 6.86 -8.89 11.53
CA LYS A 94 7.01 -9.31 12.93
C LYS A 94 8.42 -9.81 13.25
N LYS A 95 9.19 -10.26 12.25
CA LYS A 95 10.51 -10.87 12.42
C LYS A 95 11.65 -10.08 11.77
N HIS A 96 11.34 -9.24 10.78
CA HIS A 96 12.33 -8.57 9.94
C HIS A 96 12.07 -7.07 9.80
N SER A 97 13.12 -6.32 9.46
CA SER A 97 13.04 -4.90 9.14
C SER A 97 12.55 -4.67 7.71
N LEU A 98 12.23 -3.42 7.39
CA LEU A 98 11.83 -3.01 6.03
C LEU A 98 13.03 -2.79 5.08
N GLU A 99 14.27 -3.03 5.54
CA GLU A 99 15.48 -2.74 4.76
C GLU A 99 15.52 -3.50 3.43
N VAL A 100 15.11 -4.77 3.43
CA VAL A 100 15.01 -5.58 2.20
C VAL A 100 14.08 -4.92 1.18
N PHE A 101 12.96 -4.34 1.64
CA PHE A 101 12.04 -3.60 0.77
C PHE A 101 12.63 -2.28 0.28
N ALA A 102 13.50 -1.63 1.05
CA ALA A 102 14.20 -0.42 0.61
C ALA A 102 15.16 -0.74 -0.53
N TYR A 103 16.00 -1.76 -0.40
CA TYR A 103 16.89 -2.22 -1.47
C TYR A 103 16.12 -2.66 -2.71
N TYR A 104 15.03 -3.42 -2.53
CA TYR A 104 14.13 -3.80 -3.62
C TYR A 104 13.59 -2.57 -4.37
N ARG A 105 13.14 -1.52 -3.67
CA ARG A 105 12.63 -0.31 -4.32
C ARG A 105 13.72 0.48 -5.05
N ILE A 106 14.94 0.53 -4.54
CA ILE A 106 16.08 1.15 -5.25
C ILE A 106 16.36 0.39 -6.55
N ALA A 107 16.42 -0.94 -6.50
CA ALA A 107 16.62 -1.76 -7.69
C ALA A 107 15.51 -1.55 -8.73
N VAL A 108 14.24 -1.57 -8.31
CA VAL A 108 13.10 -1.28 -9.19
C VAL A 108 13.19 0.13 -9.78
N ALA A 109 13.57 1.14 -9.00
CA ALA A 109 13.72 2.50 -9.50
C ALA A 109 14.81 2.60 -10.57
N LEU A 110 15.95 1.94 -10.38
CA LEU A 110 17.01 1.86 -11.39
C LEU A 110 16.51 1.17 -12.66
N ILE A 111 15.82 0.02 -12.53
CA ILE A 111 15.26 -0.71 -13.68
C ILE A 111 14.29 0.18 -14.47
N ILE A 112 13.39 0.88 -13.79
CA ILE A 112 12.46 1.82 -14.43
C ILE A 112 13.26 2.91 -15.16
N LEU A 113 14.26 3.51 -14.53
CA LEU A 113 15.10 4.55 -15.15
C LEU A 113 15.82 4.06 -16.40
N PHE A 114 16.27 2.81 -16.45
CA PHE A 114 16.92 2.22 -17.62
C PHE A 114 15.94 1.85 -18.74
N LEU A 115 14.68 1.53 -18.41
CA LEU A 115 13.64 1.16 -19.38
C LEU A 115 12.87 2.37 -19.92
N SER A 116 12.96 3.52 -19.26
CA SER A 116 12.32 4.79 -19.64
C SER A 116 13.17 5.55 -20.65
#